data_AF-A0A2S9HNG4-F1
#
_entry.id   AF-A0A2S9HNG4-F1
#
_cell.length_a   1.000
_cell.length_b   1.000
_cell.length_c   1.000
_cell.angle_alpha   90.00
_cell.angle_beta   90.00
_cell.angle_gamma   90.00
#
_symmetry.space_group_name_H-M   'P 1'
#
loop_
_entity.id
_entity.type
_entity.pdbx_description
1 polymer ?
#
loop_
_entity_poly.entity_id
_entity_poly.type
_entity_poly.pdbx_seq_one_letter_code
_entity_poly.pdbx_strand_id
1 'polypeptide(L)'
;MSSTVPVQSSSTPGFVLKTKFVLSSSDAFQNYIEYVDREEAQSEVKLNPKMFETYQEYMVNPEKTSALFTEHANRLTESEKKSLKEMFKTDHENGSIMWQDVISFHNPWLEKQGIYDEKTKKSDEKKLMDVKRLAMKEMHKREGPEKSSTWSAAIHFNTDNIHIHVATVEPFPTRERGKRKPKTLDAMKGKVVNNLLDRKQEQK
;
A
#
# COMPACT_ATOMS: atom_id res chain seq x y z
N MET A 1 47.94 -17.29 -12.45
CA MET A 1 47.01 -17.45 -11.31
C MET A 1 45.72 -16.75 -11.68
N SER A 2 44.64 -17.50 -11.88
CA SER A 2 43.34 -16.94 -12.30
C SER A 2 42.57 -16.51 -11.05
N SER A 3 42.46 -15.20 -10.84
CA SER A 3 41.68 -14.62 -9.74
C SER A 3 40.21 -14.61 -10.13
N THR A 4 39.47 -15.64 -9.72
CA THR A 4 38.00 -15.65 -9.77
C THR A 4 37.48 -14.72 -8.69
N VAL A 5 36.90 -13.59 -9.11
CA VAL A 5 36.12 -12.70 -8.24
C VAL A 5 34.86 -13.48 -7.80
N PRO A 6 34.55 -13.58 -6.50
CA PRO A 6 33.32 -14.23 -6.05
C PRO A 6 32.14 -13.41 -6.56
N VAL A 7 31.26 -14.02 -7.37
CA VAL A 7 29.96 -13.45 -7.69
C VAL A 7 29.18 -13.40 -6.38
N GLN A 8 28.98 -12.18 -5.87
CA GLN A 8 28.14 -11.95 -4.71
C GLN A 8 26.72 -12.45 -5.03
N SER A 9 26.28 -13.50 -4.34
CA SER A 9 24.93 -14.04 -4.51
C SER A 9 23.92 -12.91 -4.27
N SER A 10 23.19 -12.50 -5.30
CA SER A 10 22.14 -11.49 -5.16
C SER A 10 21.01 -12.06 -4.30
N SER A 11 20.90 -11.61 -3.06
CA SER A 11 19.76 -11.97 -2.22
C SER A 11 18.54 -11.17 -2.66
N THR A 12 17.51 -11.83 -3.18
CA THR A 12 16.21 -11.19 -3.47
C THR A 12 15.48 -10.89 -2.15
N PRO A 13 15.06 -9.64 -1.89
CA PRO A 13 14.33 -9.31 -0.68
C PRO A 13 12.94 -9.98 -0.69
N GLY A 14 12.49 -10.45 0.48
CA GLY A 14 11.15 -11.05 0.62
C GLY A 14 10.01 -10.07 0.34
N PHE A 15 10.23 -8.78 0.57
CA PHE A 15 9.35 -7.69 0.13
C PHE A 15 10.12 -6.36 0.07
N VAL A 16 9.52 -5.37 -0.58
CA VAL A 16 10.00 -3.99 -0.60
C VAL A 16 8.91 -3.04 -0.13
N LEU A 17 9.30 -2.01 0.63
CA LEU A 17 8.45 -0.87 0.99
C LEU A 17 8.97 0.35 0.23
N LYS A 18 8.14 0.91 -0.65
CA LYS A 18 8.37 2.18 -1.33
C LYS A 18 7.39 3.22 -0.81
N THR A 19 7.84 4.45 -0.70
CA THR A 19 7.01 5.59 -0.28
C THR A 19 7.31 6.76 -1.21
N LYS A 20 6.26 7.46 -1.62
CA LYS A 20 6.35 8.77 -2.26
C LYS A 20 5.29 9.68 -1.64
N PHE A 21 5.38 10.97 -1.90
CA PHE A 21 4.36 11.92 -1.52
C PHE A 21 4.06 12.80 -2.72
N VAL A 22 2.84 13.32 -2.75
CA VAL A 22 2.36 14.21 -3.80
C VAL A 22 1.68 15.41 -3.16
N LEU A 23 1.81 16.57 -3.80
CA LEU A 23 1.17 17.81 -3.36
C LEU A 23 -0.29 17.83 -3.85
N SER A 24 -1.14 18.61 -3.18
CA SER A 24 -2.53 18.82 -3.59
C SER A 24 -2.65 19.24 -5.06
N SER A 25 -1.74 20.10 -5.55
CA SER A 25 -1.74 20.58 -6.93
C SER A 25 -1.39 19.54 -8.00
N SER A 26 -1.25 18.26 -7.65
CA SER A 26 -0.84 17.22 -8.58
C SER A 26 -2.03 16.40 -9.08
N ASP A 27 -2.00 16.02 -10.36
CA ASP A 27 -3.00 15.12 -10.95
C ASP A 27 -3.08 13.78 -10.20
N ALA A 28 -1.95 13.31 -9.67
CA ALA A 28 -1.89 12.08 -8.88
C ALA A 28 -2.77 12.11 -7.63
N PHE A 29 -2.98 13.30 -7.04
CA PHE A 29 -3.92 13.48 -5.94
C PHE A 29 -5.36 13.43 -6.44
N GLN A 30 -5.70 14.28 -7.41
CA GLN A 30 -7.05 14.33 -7.97
C GLN A 30 -7.53 12.96 -8.47
N ASN A 31 -6.66 12.23 -9.16
CA ASN A 31 -6.94 10.87 -9.65
C ASN A 31 -7.26 9.88 -8.52
N TYR A 32 -6.64 10.04 -7.33
CA TYR A 32 -6.95 9.18 -6.19
C TYR A 32 -8.35 9.44 -5.63
N ILE A 33 -8.76 10.72 -5.55
CA ILE A 33 -10.11 11.11 -5.11
C ILE A 33 -11.17 10.48 -6.03
N GLU A 34 -10.93 10.47 -7.34
CA GLU A 34 -11.80 9.84 -8.32
C GLU A 34 -11.84 8.31 -8.17
N TYR A 35 -10.70 7.69 -7.89
CA TYR A 35 -10.60 6.24 -7.67
C TYR A 35 -11.41 5.73 -6.45
N VAL A 36 -11.51 6.52 -5.38
CA VAL A 36 -12.30 6.15 -4.18
C VAL A 36 -13.80 6.04 -4.53
N ASP A 37 -14.26 6.77 -5.54
CA ASP A 37 -15.66 6.85 -5.97
C ASP A 37 -16.10 5.74 -6.93
N ARG A 38 -15.17 4.85 -7.33
CA ARG A 38 -15.51 3.83 -8.34
C ARG A 38 -16.52 2.83 -7.78
N GLU A 39 -17.53 2.51 -8.58
CA GLU A 39 -18.37 1.35 -8.33
C GLU A 39 -17.53 0.08 -8.50
N GLU A 40 -17.60 -0.84 -7.55
CA GLU A 40 -16.86 -2.12 -7.63
C GLU A 40 -17.38 -3.03 -8.76
N ALA A 41 -18.60 -2.80 -9.23
CA ALA A 41 -19.31 -3.67 -10.17
C ALA A 41 -19.20 -3.24 -11.65
N GLN A 42 -18.66 -2.06 -11.97
CA GLN A 42 -18.59 -1.56 -13.35
C GLN A 42 -17.15 -1.27 -13.78
N SER A 43 -16.61 -2.14 -14.63
CA SER A 43 -15.24 -2.13 -15.14
C SER A 43 -15.04 -1.31 -16.43
N GLU A 44 -15.95 -0.40 -16.77
CA GLU A 44 -15.87 0.39 -18.01
C GLU A 44 -15.85 1.91 -17.76
N VAL A 45 -14.94 2.39 -16.91
CA VAL A 45 -14.62 3.82 -16.93
C VAL A 45 -13.73 4.08 -18.16
N LYS A 46 -14.29 4.68 -19.21
CA LYS A 46 -13.53 5.15 -20.39
C LYS A 46 -12.59 6.28 -19.98
N LEU A 47 -11.35 5.94 -19.63
CA LEU A 47 -10.33 6.90 -19.19
C LEU A 47 -9.35 7.26 -20.32
N ASN A 48 -8.91 8.53 -20.30
CA ASN A 48 -8.10 9.18 -21.34
C ASN A 48 -6.67 8.60 -21.40
N PRO A 49 -6.21 8.06 -22.55
CA PRO A 49 -4.93 7.35 -22.72
C PRO A 49 -3.65 8.13 -22.37
N LYS A 50 -3.71 9.46 -22.24
CA LYS A 50 -2.53 10.31 -21.98
C LYS A 50 -2.15 10.46 -20.49
N MET A 51 -2.89 9.86 -19.56
CA MET A 51 -2.75 10.09 -18.11
C MET A 51 -2.09 8.92 -17.33
N PHE A 52 -1.43 7.98 -18.02
CA PHE A 52 -1.37 6.58 -17.59
C PHE A 52 -0.10 6.08 -16.87
N GLU A 53 0.90 6.89 -16.54
CA GLU A 53 2.22 6.29 -16.28
C GLU A 53 2.57 5.77 -14.87
N THR A 54 1.79 5.95 -13.78
CA THR A 54 2.25 5.38 -12.48
C THR A 54 1.25 5.12 -11.35
N TYR A 55 -0.06 5.17 -11.62
CA TYR A 55 -1.06 4.87 -10.58
C TYR A 55 -2.35 4.29 -11.16
N GLN A 56 -2.77 4.71 -12.34
CA GLN A 56 -4.07 4.32 -12.89
C GLN A 56 -4.10 2.92 -13.53
N GLU A 57 -3.06 2.48 -14.27
CA GLU A 57 -3.06 1.13 -14.90
C GLU A 57 -3.27 -0.01 -13.89
N TYR A 58 -2.79 0.18 -12.67
CA TYR A 58 -2.84 -0.85 -11.63
C TYR A 58 -4.19 -0.94 -10.93
N MET A 59 -4.99 0.13 -10.90
CA MET A 59 -6.09 0.28 -9.93
C MET A 59 -7.49 0.06 -10.56
N VAL A 60 -7.59 -0.20 -11.88
CA VAL A 60 -8.84 -0.19 -12.65
C VAL A 60 -9.50 -1.57 -12.81
N ASN A 61 -8.86 -2.68 -12.40
CA ASN A 61 -9.46 -4.01 -12.54
C ASN A 61 -10.07 -4.54 -11.22
N PRO A 62 -11.40 -4.39 -10.99
CA PRO A 62 -12.05 -4.85 -9.76
C PRO A 62 -12.04 -6.37 -9.56
N GLU A 63 -11.84 -7.18 -10.60
CA GLU A 63 -11.70 -8.64 -10.46
C GLU A 63 -10.32 -9.04 -9.91
N LYS A 64 -9.38 -8.09 -9.82
CA LYS A 64 -7.96 -8.36 -9.56
C LYS A 64 -7.37 -7.52 -8.43
N THR A 65 -8.23 -6.74 -7.77
CA THR A 65 -7.91 -5.85 -6.67
C THR A 65 -8.93 -6.06 -5.55
N SER A 66 -8.47 -6.11 -4.30
CA SER A 66 -9.38 -6.18 -3.15
C SER A 66 -10.26 -4.93 -3.06
N ALA A 67 -11.35 -5.02 -2.32
CA ALA A 67 -12.05 -3.83 -1.86
C ALA A 67 -11.11 -2.91 -1.05
N LEU A 68 -11.49 -1.63 -0.95
CA LEU A 68 -10.79 -0.69 -0.07
C LEU A 68 -10.91 -1.17 1.38
N PHE A 69 -9.78 -1.16 2.09
CA PHE A 69 -9.71 -1.43 3.51
C PHE A 69 -9.02 -0.30 4.24
N THR A 70 -9.30 -0.17 5.53
CA THR A 70 -8.78 0.88 6.41
C THR A 70 -8.27 0.25 7.70
N GLU A 71 -7.95 1.10 8.68
CA GLU A 71 -7.59 0.65 10.02
C GLU A 71 -8.68 -0.21 10.68
N HIS A 72 -9.96 0.09 10.40
CA HIS A 72 -11.10 -0.50 11.12
C HIS A 72 -11.99 -1.40 10.27
N ALA A 73 -11.87 -1.35 8.94
CA ALA A 73 -12.70 -2.13 8.03
C ALA A 73 -11.84 -2.94 7.06
N ASN A 74 -12.21 -4.19 6.81
CA ASN A 74 -11.61 -5.05 5.76
C ASN A 74 -12.18 -4.72 4.36
N ARG A 75 -13.36 -4.09 4.31
CA ARG A 75 -14.06 -3.69 3.10
C ARG A 75 -14.91 -2.48 3.44
N LEU A 76 -14.76 -1.39 2.70
CA LEU A 76 -15.60 -0.21 2.84
C LEU A 76 -16.95 -0.40 2.13
N THR A 77 -18.01 -0.02 2.82
CA THR A 77 -19.33 0.23 2.23
C THR A 77 -19.32 1.50 1.38
N GLU A 78 -20.34 1.69 0.55
CA GLU A 78 -20.47 2.90 -0.28
C GLU A 78 -20.54 4.19 0.55
N SER A 79 -21.20 4.16 1.71
CA SER A 79 -21.25 5.33 2.60
C SER A 79 -19.89 5.63 3.24
N GLU A 80 -19.11 4.61 3.59
CA GLU A 80 -17.75 4.77 4.10
C GLU A 80 -16.79 5.27 3.02
N LYS A 81 -16.91 4.79 1.77
CA LYS A 81 -16.16 5.32 0.62
C LYS A 81 -16.46 6.78 0.38
N LYS A 82 -17.74 7.18 0.42
CA LYS A 82 -18.13 8.59 0.29
C LYS A 82 -17.51 9.45 1.39
N SER A 83 -17.55 8.98 2.64
CA SER A 83 -16.96 9.67 3.78
C SER A 83 -15.43 9.79 3.64
N LEU A 84 -14.77 8.72 3.18
CA LEU A 84 -13.35 8.72 2.88
C LEU A 84 -13.02 9.72 1.76
N LYS A 85 -13.79 9.75 0.67
CA LYS A 85 -13.60 10.67 -0.45
C LYS A 85 -13.66 12.13 0.02
N GLU A 86 -14.63 12.48 0.86
CA GLU A 86 -14.75 13.84 1.40
C GLU A 86 -13.56 14.23 2.30
N MET A 87 -12.99 13.28 3.05
CA MET A 87 -11.74 13.52 3.80
C MET A 87 -10.56 13.80 2.86
N PHE A 88 -10.42 13.05 1.77
CA PHE A 88 -9.35 13.28 0.78
C PHE A 88 -9.55 14.58 -0.01
N LYS A 89 -10.80 14.96 -0.31
CA LYS A 89 -11.10 16.28 -0.89
C LYS A 89 -10.75 17.42 0.06
N THR A 90 -11.11 17.29 1.34
CA THR A 90 -10.79 18.29 2.36
C THR A 90 -9.27 18.47 2.48
N ASP A 91 -8.51 17.37 2.46
CA ASP A 91 -7.04 17.39 2.44
C ASP A 91 -6.51 18.11 1.19
N HIS A 92 -7.04 17.78 0.02
CA HIS A 92 -6.67 18.44 -1.24
C HIS A 92 -6.95 19.95 -1.23
N GLU A 93 -8.15 20.36 -0.77
CA GLU A 93 -8.56 21.77 -0.67
C GLU A 93 -7.73 22.55 0.34
N ASN A 94 -7.30 21.91 1.43
CA ASN A 94 -6.43 22.52 2.44
C ASN A 94 -4.95 22.58 2.03
N GLY A 95 -4.60 22.16 0.82
CA GLY A 95 -3.22 22.22 0.34
C GLY A 95 -2.29 21.19 0.99
N SER A 96 -2.86 20.13 1.56
CA SER A 96 -2.12 19.09 2.27
C SER A 96 -1.30 18.19 1.33
N ILE A 97 -0.50 17.33 1.96
CA ILE A 97 0.33 16.34 1.30
C ILE A 97 -0.37 14.98 1.40
N MET A 98 -0.53 14.30 0.26
CA MET A 98 -0.89 12.89 0.26
C MET A 98 0.36 12.02 0.18
N TRP A 99 0.47 11.06 1.09
CA TRP A 99 1.50 10.02 1.05
C TRP A 99 0.98 8.78 0.33
N GLN A 100 1.80 8.22 -0.54
CA GLN A 100 1.50 7.00 -1.29
C GLN A 100 2.58 5.95 -0.99
N ASP A 101 2.18 4.87 -0.31
CA ASP A 101 3.06 3.74 -0.02
C ASP A 101 2.69 2.53 -0.87
N VAL A 102 3.72 1.74 -1.18
CA VAL A 102 3.58 0.42 -1.79
C VAL A 102 4.39 -0.57 -1.00
N ILE A 103 3.74 -1.64 -0.52
CA ILE A 103 4.43 -2.85 -0.07
C ILE A 103 4.27 -3.89 -1.16
N SER A 104 5.35 -4.31 -1.79
CA SER A 104 5.34 -5.36 -2.82
C SER A 104 6.11 -6.57 -2.32
N PHE A 105 5.48 -7.74 -2.39
CA PHE A 105 5.99 -9.00 -1.85
C PHE A 105 6.59 -9.85 -2.96
N HIS A 106 7.73 -10.49 -2.69
CA HIS A 106 8.23 -11.52 -3.58
C HIS A 106 7.36 -12.78 -3.42
N ASN A 107 6.60 -13.14 -4.44
CA ASN A 107 5.60 -14.22 -4.35
C ASN A 107 6.16 -15.55 -3.78
N PRO A 108 7.34 -16.07 -4.19
CA PRO A 108 7.94 -17.26 -3.58
C PRO A 108 8.24 -17.13 -2.09
N TRP A 109 8.62 -15.92 -1.62
CA TRP A 109 8.82 -15.68 -0.19
C TRP A 109 7.48 -15.73 0.56
N LEU A 110 6.44 -15.13 -0.03
CA LEU A 110 5.08 -15.12 0.51
C LEU A 110 4.48 -16.53 0.59
N GLU A 111 4.75 -17.37 -0.42
CA GLU A 111 4.39 -18.78 -0.44
C GLU A 111 5.13 -19.58 0.63
N LYS A 112 6.44 -19.34 0.80
CA LYS A 112 7.21 -19.96 1.89
C LYS A 112 6.65 -19.62 3.28
N GLN A 113 6.06 -18.43 3.44
CA GLN A 113 5.40 -18.01 4.69
C GLN A 113 3.98 -18.58 4.84
N GLY A 114 3.47 -19.34 3.85
CA GLY A 114 2.11 -19.90 3.87
C GLY A 114 1.00 -18.88 3.65
N ILE A 115 1.33 -17.69 3.12
CA ILE A 115 0.37 -16.59 2.91
C ILE A 115 -0.16 -16.59 1.48
N TYR A 116 0.53 -17.24 0.55
CA TYR A 116 0.17 -17.32 -0.85
C TYR A 116 0.34 -18.75 -1.36
N ASP A 117 -0.54 -19.19 -2.25
CA ASP A 117 -0.46 -20.48 -2.92
C ASP A 117 -0.37 -20.23 -4.42
N GLU A 118 0.78 -20.57 -5.01
CA GLU A 118 1.05 -20.32 -6.42
C GLU A 118 0.19 -21.19 -7.36
N LYS A 119 -0.25 -22.36 -6.90
CA LYS A 119 -1.07 -23.29 -7.70
C LYS A 119 -2.50 -22.80 -7.83
N THR A 120 -3.06 -22.31 -6.72
CA THR A 120 -4.45 -21.82 -6.67
C THR A 120 -4.56 -20.33 -6.92
N LYS A 121 -3.42 -19.60 -6.94
CA LYS A 121 -3.35 -18.14 -7.04
C LYS A 121 -4.10 -17.41 -5.91
N LYS A 122 -4.30 -18.07 -4.76
CA LYS A 122 -5.00 -17.51 -3.61
C LYS A 122 -4.00 -17.00 -2.57
N SER A 123 -4.36 -15.91 -1.90
CA SER A 123 -3.59 -15.38 -0.77
C SER A 123 -4.47 -15.21 0.47
N ASP A 124 -3.88 -15.27 1.66
CA ASP A 124 -4.53 -14.88 2.91
C ASP A 124 -4.59 -13.36 2.99
N GLU A 125 -5.63 -12.80 2.35
CA GLU A 125 -5.88 -11.36 2.31
C GLU A 125 -6.00 -10.75 3.70
N LYS A 126 -6.63 -11.46 4.64
CA LYS A 126 -6.80 -10.97 6.01
C LYS A 126 -5.44 -10.80 6.68
N LYS A 127 -4.53 -11.75 6.51
CA LYS A 127 -3.16 -11.65 7.06
C LYS A 127 -2.39 -10.48 6.44
N LEU A 128 -2.54 -10.24 5.14
CA LEU A 128 -1.95 -9.09 4.44
C LEU A 128 -2.53 -7.74 4.94
N MET A 129 -3.84 -7.64 5.14
CA MET A 129 -4.48 -6.46 5.72
C MET A 129 -4.00 -6.20 7.15
N ASP A 130 -3.98 -7.24 7.99
CA ASP A 130 -3.58 -7.12 9.40
C ASP A 130 -2.12 -6.67 9.52
N VAL A 131 -1.22 -7.22 8.70
CA VAL A 131 0.17 -6.77 8.74
C VAL A 131 0.35 -5.34 8.23
N LYS A 132 -0.44 -4.94 7.22
CA LYS A 132 -0.46 -3.56 6.75
C LYS A 132 -0.93 -2.60 7.85
N ARG A 133 -1.98 -2.96 8.60
CA ARG A 133 -2.45 -2.18 9.76
C ARG A 133 -1.37 -2.02 10.82
N LEU A 134 -0.65 -3.09 11.15
CA LEU A 134 0.46 -3.04 12.11
C LEU A 134 1.58 -2.10 11.64
N ALA A 135 1.90 -2.11 10.35
CA ALA A 135 2.86 -1.19 9.77
C ALA A 135 2.37 0.27 9.81
N MET A 136 1.10 0.53 9.48
CA MET A 136 0.53 1.89 9.53
C MET A 136 0.45 2.43 10.95
N LYS A 137 0.07 1.60 11.93
CA LYS A 137 0.05 1.99 13.34
C LYS A 137 1.45 2.37 13.84
N GLU A 138 2.48 1.62 13.45
CA GLU A 138 3.87 1.97 13.79
C GLU A 138 4.31 3.27 13.11
N MET A 139 3.85 3.51 11.87
CA MET A 139 4.09 4.77 11.17
C MET A 139 3.45 5.95 11.92
N HIS A 140 2.16 5.86 12.26
CA HIS A 140 1.46 6.92 12.98
C HIS A 140 2.10 7.22 14.34
N LYS A 141 2.49 6.19 15.11
CA LYS A 141 3.16 6.37 16.41
C LYS A 141 4.46 7.18 16.31
N ARG A 142 5.23 6.98 15.23
CA ARG A 142 6.57 7.60 15.06
C ARG A 142 6.53 8.96 14.41
N GLU A 143 5.54 9.15 13.55
CA GLU A 143 5.34 10.41 12.85
C GLU A 143 4.46 11.37 13.70
N GLY A 144 3.62 10.86 14.59
CA GLY A 144 2.69 11.65 15.39
C GLY A 144 1.30 11.95 14.80
N PRO A 145 0.89 11.54 13.57
CA PRO A 145 -0.41 11.91 13.03
C PRO A 145 -1.54 10.91 13.42
N GLU A 146 -1.41 10.17 14.53
CA GLU A 146 -2.39 9.14 14.95
C GLU A 146 -3.83 9.66 15.03
N LYS A 147 -4.02 10.96 15.31
CA LYS A 147 -5.35 11.58 15.46
C LYS A 147 -5.72 12.53 14.33
N SER A 148 -4.80 12.85 13.43
CA SER A 148 -4.99 13.84 12.38
C SER A 148 -4.98 13.23 10.98
N SER A 149 -4.51 11.99 10.83
CA SER A 149 -4.44 11.32 9.52
C SER A 149 -5.50 10.23 9.34
N THR A 150 -5.87 10.03 8.08
CA THR A 150 -6.66 8.88 7.64
C THR A 150 -5.96 8.20 6.47
N TRP A 151 -6.18 6.91 6.30
CA TRP A 151 -5.62 6.15 5.19
C TRP A 151 -6.59 5.09 4.70
N SER A 152 -6.45 4.75 3.43
CA SER A 152 -7.05 3.55 2.89
C SER A 152 -6.08 2.82 1.98
N ALA A 153 -6.35 1.53 1.76
CA ALA A 153 -5.46 0.64 1.03
C ALA A 153 -6.24 -0.37 0.20
N ALA A 154 -5.57 -0.92 -0.81
CA ALA A 154 -6.07 -2.02 -1.64
C ALA A 154 -4.93 -2.99 -1.96
N ILE A 155 -5.27 -4.28 -2.06
CA ILE A 155 -4.34 -5.36 -2.43
C ILE A 155 -4.53 -5.69 -3.91
N HIS A 156 -3.44 -5.81 -4.65
CA HIS A 156 -3.44 -6.18 -6.07
C HIS A 156 -2.81 -7.54 -6.25
N PHE A 157 -3.48 -8.42 -7.00
CA PHE A 157 -3.08 -9.82 -7.16
C PHE A 157 -2.53 -10.15 -8.56
N ASN A 158 -2.77 -9.30 -9.56
CA ASN A 158 -2.56 -9.59 -10.98
C ASN A 158 -1.35 -8.93 -11.62
N THR A 159 -0.32 -8.69 -10.83
CA THR A 159 0.95 -8.15 -11.34
C THR A 159 2.05 -9.15 -11.04
N ASP A 160 3.28 -8.87 -11.49
CA ASP A 160 4.45 -9.71 -11.20
C ASP A 160 4.54 -10.12 -9.72
N ASN A 161 4.12 -9.24 -8.80
CA ASN A 161 4.17 -9.47 -7.37
C ASN A 161 2.90 -8.98 -6.68
N ILE A 162 2.38 -9.74 -5.70
CA ILE A 162 1.30 -9.26 -4.84
C ILE A 162 1.78 -7.98 -4.13
N HIS A 163 0.95 -6.94 -4.13
CA HIS A 163 1.32 -5.67 -3.51
C HIS A 163 0.12 -4.92 -2.93
N ILE A 164 0.41 -4.03 -2.00
CA ILE A 164 -0.58 -3.23 -1.27
C ILE A 164 -0.27 -1.77 -1.51
N HIS A 165 -1.19 -1.07 -2.16
CA HIS A 165 -1.18 0.39 -2.25
C HIS A 165 -1.83 0.99 -1.02
N VAL A 166 -1.24 2.05 -0.48
CA VAL A 166 -1.83 2.83 0.62
C VAL A 166 -1.76 4.30 0.26
N ALA A 167 -2.86 5.02 0.44
CA ALA A 167 -2.86 6.46 0.46
C ALA A 167 -3.17 6.95 1.86
N THR A 168 -2.39 7.91 2.34
CA THR A 168 -2.57 8.56 3.64
C THR A 168 -2.68 10.05 3.42
N VAL A 169 -3.64 10.66 4.08
CA VAL A 169 -3.89 12.10 4.08
C VAL A 169 -4.04 12.60 5.51
N GLU A 170 -3.83 13.89 5.70
CA GLU A 170 -3.95 14.58 6.98
C GLU A 170 -4.77 15.85 6.76
N PRO A 171 -6.12 15.77 6.78
CA PRO A 171 -6.98 16.84 6.27
C PRO A 171 -6.73 18.20 6.92
N PHE A 172 -6.19 18.21 8.14
CA PHE A 172 -5.66 19.39 8.79
C PHE A 172 -4.14 19.24 8.90
N PRO A 173 -3.37 19.76 7.93
CA PRO A 173 -1.96 19.42 7.80
C PRO A 173 -1.17 19.93 8.99
N THR A 174 -0.39 19.05 9.63
CA THR A 174 0.53 19.43 10.72
C THR A 174 1.97 19.57 10.25
N ARG A 175 2.19 19.40 8.93
CA ARG A 175 3.51 19.21 8.33
C ARG A 175 3.63 19.94 7.00
N GLU A 176 4.76 20.61 6.81
CA GLU A 176 5.11 21.26 5.55
C GLU A 176 5.96 20.36 4.63
N ARG A 177 6.51 19.25 5.16
CA ARG A 177 7.42 18.37 4.43
C ARG A 177 6.88 16.95 4.32
N GLY A 178 6.86 16.42 3.09
CA GLY A 178 6.30 15.09 2.80
C GLY A 178 7.25 13.91 3.02
N LYS A 179 8.57 14.12 3.15
CA LYS A 179 9.51 12.99 3.27
C LYS A 179 9.41 12.34 4.66
N ARG A 180 9.07 11.05 4.72
CA ARG A 180 9.06 10.27 5.96
C ARG A 180 10.47 9.98 6.47
N LYS A 181 10.61 9.79 7.78
CA LYS A 181 11.90 9.50 8.40
C LYS A 181 12.35 8.08 8.02
N PRO A 182 13.62 7.84 7.64
CA PRO A 182 14.11 6.48 7.36
C PRO A 182 13.85 5.49 8.49
N LYS A 183 14.05 5.91 9.75
CA LYS A 183 13.76 5.10 10.95
C LYS A 183 12.28 4.70 11.07
N THR A 184 11.36 5.49 10.53
CA THR A 184 9.94 5.13 10.46
C THR A 184 9.73 4.00 9.46
N LEU A 185 10.31 4.13 8.26
CA LEU A 185 10.20 3.11 7.22
C LEU A 185 10.82 1.77 7.65
N ASP A 186 11.96 1.81 8.36
CA ASP A 186 12.60 0.59 8.89
C ASP A 186 11.73 -0.07 9.97
N ALA A 187 11.10 0.71 10.83
CA ALA A 187 10.18 0.18 11.83
C ALA A 187 8.91 -0.43 11.20
N MET A 188 8.36 0.21 10.16
CA MET A 188 7.26 -0.35 9.37
C MET A 188 7.65 -1.70 8.77
N LYS A 189 8.82 -1.79 8.12
CA LYS A 189 9.35 -3.06 7.59
C LYS A 189 9.49 -4.11 8.68
N GLY A 190 9.99 -3.73 9.86
CA GLY A 190 10.10 -4.62 11.02
C GLY A 190 8.75 -5.21 11.44
N LYS A 191 7.66 -4.44 11.40
CA LYS A 191 6.31 -4.97 11.65
C LYS A 191 5.90 -5.99 10.61
N VAL A 192 6.23 -5.78 9.33
CA VAL A 192 5.92 -6.75 8.27
C VAL A 192 6.66 -8.06 8.48
N VAL A 193 7.99 -8.01 8.60
CA VAL A 193 8.82 -9.21 8.80
C VAL A 193 8.35 -10.00 10.03
N ASN A 194 8.23 -9.33 11.18
CA ASN A 194 7.98 -10.02 12.45
C ASN A 194 6.62 -10.72 12.54
N ASN A 195 5.67 -10.35 11.69
CA ASN A 195 4.31 -10.88 11.71
C ASN A 195 3.98 -11.78 10.52
N LEU A 196 4.82 -11.80 9.48
CA LEU A 196 4.71 -12.72 8.34
C LEU A 196 5.67 -13.90 8.42
N LEU A 197 6.79 -13.79 9.13
CA LEU A 197 7.71 -14.92 9.28
C LEU A 197 7.05 -16.09 10.03
N ASP A 198 7.05 -17.27 9.41
CA ASP A 198 6.69 -18.51 10.08
C ASP A 198 7.85 -18.98 10.98
N ARG A 199 7.76 -18.59 12.27
CA ARG A 199 8.77 -18.91 13.27
C ARG A 199 8.85 -20.40 13.63
N LYS A 200 7.93 -21.25 13.12
CA LYS A 200 8.01 -22.70 13.33
C LYS A 200 9.19 -23.35 12.60
N GLN A 201 9.72 -22.70 11.55
CA GLN A 201 10.90 -23.19 10.82
C GLN A 201 12.24 -22.81 11.47
N GLU A 202 12.28 -21.79 12.34
CA GLU A 202 13.51 -21.28 12.98
C GLU A 202 13.83 -21.97 14.32
N GLN A 203 12.97 -22.86 14.81
CA GLN A 203 13.15 -23.61 16.07
C GLN A 203 13.59 -25.07 15.84
N LYS A 204 14.14 -25.40 14.65
CA LYS A 204 14.68 -26.72 14.33
C LYS A 204 16.20 -26.73 14.26
#